data_AF-A0ABD6RNX7-F1
#
_entry.id   AF-A0ABD6RNX7-F1
#
_cell.length_a   1.000
_cell.length_b   1.000
_cell.length_c   1.000
_cell.angle_alpha   90.00
_cell.angle_beta   90.00
_cell.angle_gamma   90.00
#
_symmetry.space_group_name_H-M   'P 1'
#
loop_
_entity.id
_entity.type
_entity.pdbx_description
1 polymer ?
#
loop_
_entity_poly.entity_id
_entity_poly.type
_entity_poly.pdbx_seq_one_letter_code
_entity_poly.pdbx_strand_id
1 'polypeptide(L)'
;MAKCKIFDIPEIPQIPDGIIQAVNDKKLAVFIGAGVSRLLGCWGWDRLASELVNCCFENGYINFKEKETIGYMNDQKKVITMCYGILDFNNKKNFSMKKWKRH
;
A
#
# COMPACT_ATOMS: atom_id res chain seq x y z
N MET A 1 7.70 -44.85 -21.91
CA MET A 1 8.16 -43.45 -21.72
C MET A 1 6.99 -42.52 -21.93
N ALA A 2 6.53 -41.80 -20.90
CA ALA A 2 5.42 -40.87 -21.03
C ALA A 2 5.89 -39.56 -21.69
N LYS A 3 5.19 -39.10 -22.73
CA LYS A 3 5.44 -37.80 -23.38
C LYS A 3 4.87 -36.69 -22.49
N CYS A 4 5.74 -35.81 -21.98
CA CYS A 4 5.32 -34.55 -21.36
C CYS A 4 4.80 -33.61 -22.47
N LYS A 5 3.52 -33.26 -22.44
CA LYS A 5 2.96 -32.25 -23.35
C LYS A 5 3.41 -30.88 -22.88
N ILE A 6 4.13 -30.15 -23.73
CA ILE A 6 4.39 -28.73 -23.53
C ILE A 6 3.10 -28.00 -23.89
N PHE A 7 2.47 -27.36 -22.91
CA PHE A 7 1.37 -26.43 -23.15
C PHE A 7 1.96 -25.05 -23.37
N ASP A 8 1.64 -24.45 -24.52
CA ASP A 8 1.99 -23.07 -24.80
C ASP A 8 1.02 -22.16 -24.04
N ILE A 9 1.50 -21.52 -22.98
CA ILE A 9 0.70 -20.63 -22.13
C ILE A 9 0.90 -19.21 -22.69
N PRO A 10 -0.14 -18.58 -23.24
CA PRO A 10 0.01 -17.23 -23.77
C PRO A 10 0.38 -16.26 -22.65
N GLU A 11 1.29 -15.32 -22.94
CA GLU A 11 1.75 -14.30 -21.99
C GLU A 11 0.59 -13.50 -21.39
N ILE A 12 -0.42 -13.22 -22.23
CA ILE A 12 -1.67 -12.59 -21.82
C ILE A 12 -2.81 -13.57 -22.10
N PRO A 13 -3.57 -14.00 -21.08
CA PRO A 13 -4.72 -14.85 -21.29
C PRO A 13 -5.80 -14.08 -22.05
N GLN A 14 -6.59 -14.78 -22.85
CA GLN A 14 -7.78 -14.18 -23.43
C GLN A 14 -8.71 -13.70 -22.33
N ILE A 15 -9.10 -12.43 -22.39
CA ILE A 15 -9.98 -11.80 -21.41
C ILE A 15 -11.43 -12.18 -21.78
N PRO A 16 -12.22 -12.75 -20.85
CA PRO A 16 -13.62 -13.06 -21.10
C PRO A 16 -14.44 -11.83 -21.52
N ASP A 17 -15.31 -11.98 -22.51
CA ASP A 17 -16.13 -10.88 -23.05
C ASP A 17 -16.96 -10.16 -21.99
N GLY A 18 -17.44 -10.88 -20.96
CA GLY A 18 -18.19 -10.29 -19.85
C GLY A 18 -17.37 -9.27 -19.05
N ILE A 19 -16.05 -9.47 -18.91
CA ILE A 19 -15.16 -8.50 -18.26
C ILE A 19 -15.02 -7.27 -19.16
N ILE A 20 -14.81 -7.45 -20.46
CA ILE A 20 -14.72 -6.36 -21.45
C ILE A 20 -15.99 -5.52 -21.43
N GLN A 21 -17.15 -6.16 -21.44
CA GLN A 21 -18.44 -5.48 -21.37
C GLN A 21 -18.62 -4.73 -20.05
N ALA A 22 -18.29 -5.33 -18.91
CA ALA A 22 -18.39 -4.66 -17.61
C ALA A 22 -17.48 -3.42 -17.49
N VAL A 23 -16.29 -3.45 -18.13
CA VAL A 23 -15.42 -2.26 -18.26
C VAL A 23 -16.10 -1.19 -19.09
N ASN A 24 -16.60 -1.54 -20.28
CA ASN A 24 -17.24 -0.59 -21.20
C ASN A 24 -18.51 0.04 -20.59
N ASP A 25 -19.29 -0.74 -19.85
CA ASP A 25 -20.49 -0.30 -19.15
C ASP A 25 -20.20 0.50 -17.87
N LYS A 26 -18.92 0.65 -17.47
CA LYS A 26 -18.48 1.25 -16.20
C LYS A 26 -19.09 0.57 -14.96
N LYS A 27 -19.32 -0.74 -15.04
CA LYS A 27 -19.90 -1.59 -13.97
C LYS A 27 -18.87 -2.52 -13.31
N LEU A 28 -17.62 -2.52 -13.77
CA LEU A 28 -16.57 -3.34 -13.18
C LEU A 28 -15.96 -2.65 -11.94
N ALA A 29 -15.97 -3.37 -10.81
CA ALA A 29 -15.16 -3.04 -9.63
C ALA A 29 -14.04 -4.08 -9.46
N VAL A 30 -12.80 -3.63 -9.36
CA VAL A 30 -11.63 -4.51 -9.19
C VAL A 30 -11.17 -4.51 -7.74
N PHE A 31 -11.13 -5.69 -7.12
CA PHE A 31 -10.58 -5.87 -5.78
C PHE A 31 -9.14 -6.36 -5.88
N ILE A 32 -8.19 -5.50 -5.47
CA ILE A 32 -6.76 -5.81 -5.52
C ILE A 32 -6.29 -6.20 -4.12
N GLY A 33 -5.75 -7.41 -4.00
CA GLY A 33 -5.12 -7.88 -2.76
C GLY A 33 -3.71 -7.32 -2.54
N ALA A 34 -3.22 -7.41 -1.30
CA ALA A 34 -1.93 -6.86 -0.88
C ALA A 34 -0.71 -7.39 -1.70
N GLY A 35 -0.82 -8.58 -2.30
CA GLY A 35 0.23 -9.12 -3.16
C GLY A 35 0.36 -8.33 -4.46
N VAL A 36 -0.75 -8.16 -5.18
CA VAL A 36 -0.77 -7.43 -6.45
C VAL A 36 -0.46 -5.94 -6.23
N SER A 37 -0.92 -5.34 -5.14
CA SER A 37 -0.59 -3.93 -4.84
C SER A 37 0.92 -3.72 -4.64
N ARG A 38 1.65 -4.69 -4.08
CA ARG A 38 3.12 -4.62 -3.96
C ARG A 38 3.81 -4.70 -5.32
N LEU A 39 3.30 -5.50 -6.26
CA LEU A 39 3.81 -5.55 -7.64
C LEU A 39 3.65 -4.20 -8.35
N LEU A 40 2.58 -3.47 -8.02
CA LEU A 40 2.31 -2.11 -8.50
C LEU A 40 3.06 -1.02 -7.71
N GLY A 41 4.00 -1.37 -6.83
CA GLY A 41 4.82 -0.40 -6.10
C GLY A 41 4.13 0.23 -4.87
N CYS A 42 2.93 -0.22 -4.49
CA CYS A 42 2.29 0.26 -3.25
C CYS A 42 3.09 -0.20 -2.03
N TRP A 43 3.11 0.65 -1.00
CA TRP A 43 3.86 0.36 0.22
C TRP A 43 3.19 -0.75 1.03
N GLY A 44 4.03 -1.58 1.64
CA GLY A 44 3.59 -2.46 2.72
C GLY A 44 3.28 -1.67 4.00
N TRP A 45 2.60 -2.33 4.92
CA TRP A 45 2.27 -1.77 6.25
C TRP A 45 3.51 -1.37 7.06
N ASP A 46 4.60 -2.12 6.91
CA ASP A 46 5.92 -1.87 7.48
C ASP A 46 6.50 -0.53 7.01
N ARG A 47 6.53 -0.33 5.69
CA ARG A 47 7.05 0.91 5.09
C ARG A 47 6.16 2.10 5.41
N LEU A 48 4.84 1.92 5.34
CA LEU A 48 3.88 2.94 5.75
C LEU A 48 4.10 3.39 7.20
N ALA A 49 4.27 2.45 8.13
CA ALA A 49 4.52 2.75 9.53
C ALA A 49 5.83 3.55 9.72
N SER A 50 6.93 3.09 9.10
CA SER A 50 8.23 3.77 9.19
C SER A 50 8.20 5.20 8.65
N GLU A 51 7.57 5.41 7.49
CA GLU A 51 7.45 6.73 6.86
C GLU A 51 6.58 7.68 7.68
N LEU A 52 5.52 7.19 8.33
CA LEU A 52 4.70 8.00 9.23
C LEU A 52 5.47 8.42 10.49
N VAL A 53 6.29 7.54 11.07
CA VAL A 53 7.17 7.87 12.21
C VAL A 53 8.18 8.94 11.81
N ASN A 54 8.83 8.78 10.65
CA ASN A 54 9.76 9.78 10.13
C ASN A 54 9.07 11.12 9.88
N CYS A 55 7.87 11.11 9.29
CA CYS A 55 7.07 12.30 9.07
C CYS A 55 6.79 13.04 10.39
N CYS A 56 6.34 12.34 11.43
CA CYS A 56 6.11 12.97 12.74
C CYS A 56 7.38 13.58 13.33
N PHE A 57 8.53 12.91 13.18
CA PHE A 57 9.82 13.38 13.68
C PHE A 57 10.34 14.61 12.91
N GLU A 58 10.33 14.55 11.58
CA GLU A 58 10.80 15.65 10.71
C GLU A 58 9.97 16.93 10.88
N ASN A 59 8.69 16.80 11.22
CA ASN A 59 7.83 17.94 11.55
C ASN A 59 7.96 18.41 13.01
N GLY A 60 8.80 17.76 13.83
CA GLY A 60 9.02 18.13 15.22
C GLY A 60 7.87 17.77 16.17
N TYR A 61 6.93 16.92 15.76
CA TYR A 61 5.81 16.49 16.63
C TYR A 61 6.20 15.43 17.65
N ILE A 62 7.30 14.71 17.37
CA ILE A 62 7.91 13.76 18.29
C ILE A 62 9.42 13.98 18.34
N ASN A 63 10.03 13.70 19.48
CA ASN A 63 11.47 13.77 19.68
C ASN A 63 12.18 12.47 19.27
N PHE A 64 13.52 12.47 19.36
CA PHE A 64 14.35 11.32 18.98
C PHE A 64 14.00 10.03 19.77
N LYS A 65 13.79 10.14 21.08
CA LYS A 65 13.46 8.99 21.94
C LYS A 65 12.09 8.41 21.59
N GLU A 66 11.11 9.26 21.31
CA GLU A 66 9.78 8.84 20.87
C GLU A 66 9.82 8.18 19.49
N LYS A 67 10.60 8.73 18.55
CA LYS A 67 10.85 8.12 17.24
C LYS A 67 11.37 6.69 17.36
N GLU A 68 12.40 6.47 18.17
CA GLU A 68 12.94 5.13 18.41
C GLU A 68 11.89 4.22 19.05
N THR A 69 11.26 4.68 20.13
CA THR A 69 10.27 3.88 20.88
C THR A 69 9.11 3.43 19.99
N ILE A 70 8.58 4.31 19.15
CA ILE A 70 7.49 4.01 18.23
C ILE A 70 8.00 3.16 17.05
N GLY A 71 9.17 3.48 16.50
CA GLY A 71 9.75 2.79 15.35
C GLY A 71 10.13 1.33 15.62
N TYR A 72 10.47 0.98 16.86
CA TYR A 72 10.79 -0.40 17.27
C TYR A 72 9.57 -1.24 17.66
N MET A 73 8.35 -0.71 17.57
CA MET A 73 7.15 -1.50 17.85
C MET A 73 6.85 -2.48 16.73
N ASN A 74 6.66 -3.76 17.06
CA ASN A 74 6.30 -4.80 16.09
C ASN A 74 4.86 -4.68 15.55
N ASP A 75 4.01 -3.87 16.20
CA ASP A 75 2.62 -3.66 15.79
C ASP A 75 2.52 -2.44 14.85
N GLN A 76 2.62 -2.72 13.55
CA GLN A 76 2.52 -1.70 12.49
C GLN A 76 1.18 -0.97 12.53
N LYS A 77 0.06 -1.65 12.85
CA LYS A 77 -1.26 -1.00 12.89
C LYS A 77 -1.32 0.01 14.03
N LYS A 78 -0.77 -0.35 15.18
CA LYS A 78 -0.69 0.54 16.34
C LYS A 78 0.17 1.76 16.03
N VAL A 79 1.35 1.55 15.45
CA VAL A 79 2.25 2.65 15.01
C VAL A 79 1.52 3.61 14.06
N ILE A 80 0.88 3.08 13.02
CA ILE A 80 0.13 3.89 12.05
C ILE A 80 -0.97 4.71 12.75
N THR A 81 -1.73 4.07 13.64
CA THR A 81 -2.82 4.74 14.38
C THR A 81 -2.31 5.87 15.27
N MET A 82 -1.20 5.64 15.99
CA MET A 82 -0.58 6.67 16.84
C MET A 82 -0.07 7.84 16.02
N CYS A 83 0.70 7.59 14.95
CA CYS A 83 1.20 8.65 14.07
C CYS A 83 0.05 9.42 13.41
N TYR A 84 -1.02 8.73 12.99
CA TYR A 84 -2.20 9.38 12.45
C TYR A 84 -2.87 10.31 13.47
N GLY A 85 -3.02 9.87 14.72
CA GLY A 85 -3.55 10.71 15.80
C GLY A 85 -2.70 11.96 16.07
N ILE A 86 -1.37 11.82 16.06
CA ILE A 86 -0.43 12.94 16.21
C ILE A 86 -0.59 13.95 15.06
N LEU A 87 -0.66 13.47 13.82
CA LEU A 87 -0.82 14.33 12.63
C LEU A 87 -2.19 15.01 12.58
N ASP A 88 -3.24 14.32 13.03
CA ASP A 88 -4.59 14.86 13.15
C ASP A 88 -4.63 16.02 14.15
N PHE A 89 -4.13 15.79 15.37
CA PHE A 89 -4.08 16.80 16.43
C PHE A 89 -3.37 18.08 16.01
N ASN A 90 -2.32 17.97 15.19
CA ASN A 90 -1.55 19.12 14.69
C ASN A 90 -2.17 19.80 13.44
N ASN A 91 -3.43 19.52 13.09
CA ASN A 91 -4.16 20.08 11.94
C ASN A 91 -3.48 19.84 10.58
N LYS A 92 -2.78 18.71 10.42
CA LYS A 92 -2.05 18.36 9.19
C LYS A 92 -2.58 17.11 8.50
N LYS A 93 -3.90 16.81 8.56
CA LYS A 93 -4.52 15.72 7.77
C LYS A 93 -4.17 15.77 6.27
N ASN A 94 -3.93 16.97 5.73
CA ASN A 94 -3.60 17.18 4.33
C ASN A 94 -2.16 16.77 3.94
N PHE A 95 -1.30 16.36 4.87
CA PHE A 95 0.12 16.16 4.58
C PHE A 95 0.47 14.84 3.90
N SER A 96 -0.42 13.84 3.78
CA SER A 96 0.09 12.47 3.59
C SER A 96 -0.66 11.54 2.63
N MET A 97 -1.28 12.05 1.56
CA MET A 97 -1.71 11.18 0.45
C MET A 97 -1.23 11.63 -0.94
N LYS A 98 -0.89 12.91 -1.13
CA LYS A 98 -0.40 13.41 -2.43
C LYS A 98 1.06 13.01 -2.73
N LYS A 99 1.93 12.93 -1.71
CA LYS A 99 3.34 12.51 -1.85
C LYS A 99 3.50 11.00 -2.13
N TRP A 100 2.42 10.24 -1.95
CA TRP A 100 2.38 8.77 -1.93
C TRP A 100 1.97 8.19 -3.30
N LYS A 101 1.62 9.06 -4.27
CA LYS A 101 1.48 8.74 -5.70
C LYS A 101 2.79 9.00 -6.47
N ARG A 102 3.91 8.42 -6.04
CA ARG A 102 5.15 8.40 -6.83
C ARG A 102 5.65 6.97 -6.94
N HIS A 103 5.13 6.21 -7.89
CA HIS A 103 5.69 6.00 -9.22
C HIS A 103 4.60 5.37 -10.10
#